data_AF-A0A3D0NZG1-F1
#
_entry.id   AF-A0A3D0NZG1-F1
#
_cell.length_a   1.000
_cell.length_b   1.000
_cell.length_c   1.000
_cell.angle_alpha   90.00
_cell.angle_beta   90.00
_cell.angle_gamma   90.00
#
_symmetry.space_group_name_H-M   'P 1'
#
loop_
_entity.id
_entity.type
_entity.pdbx_description
1 polymer ?
#
loop_
_entity_poly.entity_id
_entity_poly.type
_entity_poly.pdbx_seq_one_letter_code
_entity_poly.pdbx_strand_id
1 'polypeptide(L)'
;MFFCGLGPDPGKMHQRHEACHKPIDAIKGLALTSGEQMSLPAVQNAEPIGAVGEVRLRRGTLDKVLKFAGSVRVGIVLLVLLGAACTIGMLVMQQNVDGFSEYYAELTPAQRTVYGSLGFFNIYYAWYFNALLAALSLNIIISTLDRLPKILPYFSRPASTVPLRWLREQRNSASVTLGAAPDDAAAAIENAFMKAGWGKPVRSERKGITYFFAEKGRWNRLAFCAVHVALLTIFLGGFLTAQLGSNGNLPLYPGQTTNLIFDTAFDLDRMRQITKQLPFEVTCTDIEQRLIRHDGPLTANNTIDWITRFTIRDETGVHTAEVGMNRPYDHRGYRFFQASFVPIG
;
A
#
# COMPACT_ATOMS: atom_id res chain seq x y z
N MET A 1 7.78 -10.31 -5.77
CA MET A 1 7.12 -9.87 -4.53
C MET A 1 5.73 -10.49 -4.50
N PHE A 2 5.55 -11.62 -3.81
CA PHE A 2 4.27 -12.31 -3.72
C PHE A 2 3.34 -11.56 -2.75
N PHE A 3 2.35 -10.86 -3.27
CA PHE A 3 1.22 -10.39 -2.47
C PHE A 3 0.24 -11.55 -2.31
N CYS A 4 0.34 -12.26 -1.17
CA CYS A 4 -0.76 -13.07 -0.69
C CYS A 4 -1.83 -12.11 -0.15
N GLY A 5 -2.70 -11.67 -1.04
CA GLY A 5 -3.90 -10.94 -0.66
C GLY A 5 -4.81 -11.86 0.12
N LEU A 6 -4.98 -11.59 1.41
CA LEU A 6 -6.16 -12.04 2.16
C LEU A 6 -7.39 -11.34 1.56
N GLY A 7 -7.86 -11.85 0.43
CA GLY A 7 -9.19 -11.56 -0.09
C GLY A 7 -10.22 -12.02 0.94
N PRO A 8 -11.35 -11.31 1.09
CA PRO A 8 -12.42 -11.80 1.93
C PRO A 8 -12.89 -13.15 1.39
N ASP A 9 -12.84 -14.16 2.27
CA ASP A 9 -13.42 -15.49 2.07
C ASP A 9 -14.82 -15.37 1.41
N PRO A 10 -15.05 -15.96 0.22
CA PRO A 10 -16.34 -15.87 -0.47
C PRO A 10 -17.49 -16.44 0.37
N GLY A 11 -17.23 -17.33 1.34
CA GLY A 11 -18.21 -17.78 2.32
C GLY A 11 -18.73 -16.66 3.25
N LYS A 12 -17.93 -15.62 3.49
CA LYS A 12 -18.31 -14.47 4.34
C LYS A 12 -19.15 -13.42 3.61
N MET A 13 -19.19 -13.41 2.27
CA MET A 13 -20.11 -12.54 1.53
C MET A 13 -21.56 -13.04 1.62
N HIS A 14 -21.78 -14.36 1.55
CA HIS A 14 -23.11 -14.94 1.71
C HIS A 14 -23.65 -14.76 3.14
N GLN A 15 -22.79 -14.91 4.15
CA GLN A 15 -23.15 -14.63 5.54
C GLN A 15 -23.52 -13.16 5.82
N ARG A 16 -23.01 -12.18 5.05
CA ARG A 16 -23.34 -10.76 5.25
C ARG A 16 -24.76 -10.40 4.83
N HIS A 17 -25.29 -11.06 3.81
CA HIS A 17 -26.69 -10.93 3.41
C HIS A 17 -27.62 -11.57 4.46
N GLU A 18 -27.28 -12.76 4.97
CA GLU A 18 -28.02 -13.40 6.06
C GLU A 18 -27.97 -12.61 7.38
N ALA A 19 -26.83 -11.98 7.70
CA ALA A 19 -26.65 -11.22 8.95
C ALA A 19 -27.56 -9.98 9.06
N CYS A 20 -28.07 -9.47 7.94
CA CYS A 20 -29.05 -8.37 7.95
C CYS A 20 -30.47 -8.86 8.26
N HIS A 21 -30.80 -10.12 7.94
CA HIS A 21 -32.12 -10.73 8.18
C HIS A 21 -32.21 -11.40 9.56
N LYS A 22 -31.10 -11.88 10.13
CA LYS A 22 -31.05 -12.52 11.46
C LYS A 22 -31.72 -11.73 12.60
N PRO A 23 -31.54 -10.40 12.74
CA PRO A 23 -32.25 -9.62 13.76
C PRO A 23 -33.76 -9.58 13.50
N ILE A 24 -34.18 -9.45 12.24
CA ILE A 24 -35.58 -9.38 11.83
C ILE A 24 -36.28 -10.71 12.09
N ASP A 25 -35.65 -11.83 11.77
CA ASP A 25 -36.21 -13.16 11.96
C ASP A 25 -36.20 -13.59 13.43
N ALA A 26 -35.21 -13.14 14.22
CA ALA A 26 -35.22 -13.30 15.68
C ALA A 26 -36.37 -12.53 16.36
N ILE A 27 -36.74 -11.35 15.83
CA ILE A 27 -37.86 -10.54 16.32
C ILE A 27 -39.22 -11.17 15.92
N LYS A 28 -39.33 -11.74 14.72
CA LYS A 28 -40.56 -12.43 14.26
C LYS A 28 -40.92 -13.68 15.08
N GLY A 29 -39.98 -14.24 15.84
CA GLY A 29 -40.22 -15.40 16.72
C GLY A 29 -40.93 -15.09 18.04
N LEU A 30 -41.13 -13.81 18.39
CA LEU A 30 -41.91 -13.41 19.57
C LEU A 30 -43.38 -13.24 19.21
N ALA A 31 -44.19 -14.24 19.60
CA ALA A 31 -45.66 -14.26 19.71
C ALA A 31 -46.47 -13.32 18.78
N LEU A 32 -46.99 -13.89 17.69
CA LEU A 32 -48.02 -13.28 16.85
C LEU A 32 -49.40 -13.43 17.53
N THR A 33 -50.01 -12.33 17.96
CA THR A 33 -51.47 -12.25 18.11
C THR A 33 -52.00 -11.28 17.06
N SER A 34 -52.99 -11.74 16.28
CA SER A 34 -53.60 -10.93 15.23
C SER A 34 -54.38 -9.78 15.84
N GLY A 35 -53.98 -8.55 15.53
CA GLY A 35 -54.66 -7.33 15.98
C GLY A 35 -54.65 -6.28 14.88
N GLU A 36 -55.82 -5.70 14.68
CA GLU A 36 -56.27 -4.75 13.65
C GLU A 36 -55.30 -3.59 13.35
N GLN A 37 -55.17 -3.23 12.06
CA GLN A 37 -54.37 -2.10 11.60
C GLN A 37 -54.98 -0.76 12.05
N MET A 38 -54.45 -0.17 13.12
CA MET A 38 -54.78 1.19 13.53
C MET A 38 -53.73 2.18 12.97
N SER A 39 -54.20 3.09 12.10
CA SER A 39 -53.40 4.13 11.46
C SER A 39 -52.97 5.22 12.45
N LEU A 40 -51.66 5.43 12.62
CA LEU A 40 -51.09 6.58 13.36
C LEU A 40 -50.74 7.73 12.40
N PRO A 41 -50.89 9.01 12.82
CA PRO A 41 -50.83 10.16 11.94
C PRO A 41 -49.40 10.48 11.45
N ALA A 42 -49.34 11.11 10.28
CA ALA A 42 -48.11 11.48 9.60
C ALA A 42 -47.30 12.52 10.40
N VAL A 43 -46.13 12.11 10.91
CA VAL A 43 -45.14 13.06 11.42
C VAL A 43 -44.41 13.69 10.24
N GLN A 44 -44.94 14.81 9.76
CA GLN A 44 -44.21 15.75 8.91
C GLN A 44 -43.17 16.51 9.76
N ASN A 45 -42.02 16.78 9.16
CA ASN A 45 -40.93 17.64 9.66
C ASN A 45 -39.90 16.94 10.59
N ALA A 46 -38.93 16.27 9.96
CA ALA A 46 -37.60 16.11 10.52
C ALA A 46 -36.68 17.14 9.86
N GLU A 47 -36.33 18.20 10.59
CA GLU A 47 -35.27 19.13 10.17
C GLU A 47 -33.93 18.40 10.05
N PRO A 48 -33.13 18.68 9.02
CA PRO A 48 -31.78 18.17 8.91
C PRO A 48 -30.91 18.78 10.03
N ILE A 49 -30.22 17.90 10.76
CA ILE A 49 -29.32 18.24 11.86
C ILE A 49 -28.22 19.19 11.34
N GLY A 50 -28.00 20.25 12.12
CA GLY A 50 -27.20 21.42 11.79
C GLY A 50 -25.88 21.12 11.08
N ALA A 51 -25.70 21.82 9.97
CA ALA A 51 -24.41 21.98 9.31
C ALA A 51 -23.39 22.51 10.33
N VAL A 52 -22.41 21.68 10.65
CA VAL A 52 -21.20 22.12 11.34
C VAL A 52 -20.57 23.19 10.45
N GLY A 53 -20.39 24.39 11.00
CA GLY A 53 -20.01 25.59 10.26
C GLY A 53 -18.90 25.31 9.25
N GLU A 54 -19.24 25.43 7.97
CA GLU A 54 -18.22 25.56 6.93
C GLU A 54 -17.44 26.83 7.24
N VAL A 55 -16.18 26.68 7.64
CA VAL A 55 -15.21 27.77 7.53
C VAL A 55 -15.09 28.04 6.03
N ARG A 56 -15.87 29.02 5.57
CA ARG A 56 -15.94 29.44 4.17
C ARG A 56 -14.67 30.23 3.85
N LEU A 57 -13.56 29.51 3.68
CA LEU A 57 -12.35 30.05 3.07
C LEU A 57 -12.75 30.66 1.73
N ARG A 58 -12.34 31.92 1.50
CA ARG A 58 -12.62 32.67 0.29
C ARG A 58 -12.24 31.81 -0.91
N ARG A 59 -13.21 31.51 -1.77
CA ARG A 59 -13.03 30.72 -3.01
C ARG A 59 -12.04 31.41 -3.95
N GLY A 60 -10.75 31.13 -3.75
CA GLY A 60 -9.65 31.63 -4.56
C GLY A 60 -9.40 30.72 -5.77
N THR A 61 -8.57 31.19 -6.70
CA THR A 61 -7.99 30.35 -7.76
C THR A 61 -7.25 29.16 -7.17
N LEU A 62 -6.56 29.35 -6.03
CA LEU A 62 -5.86 28.30 -5.28
C LEU A 62 -6.80 27.16 -4.85
N ASP A 63 -8.01 27.45 -4.37
CA ASP A 63 -8.96 26.41 -3.96
C ASP A 63 -9.41 25.55 -5.14
N LYS A 64 -9.57 26.16 -6.32
CA LYS A 64 -9.92 25.42 -7.54
C LYS A 64 -8.79 24.49 -7.96
N VAL A 65 -7.55 24.98 -7.91
CA VAL A 65 -6.35 24.18 -8.21
C VAL A 65 -6.20 23.04 -7.21
N LEU A 66 -6.32 23.30 -5.91
CA LEU A 66 -6.23 22.26 -4.87
C LEU A 66 -7.36 21.22 -5.00
N LYS A 67 -8.59 21.64 -5.32
CA LYS A 67 -9.69 20.70 -5.59
C LYS A 67 -9.47 19.84 -6.82
N PHE A 68 -8.90 20.42 -7.88
CA PHE A 68 -8.52 19.67 -9.07
C PHE A 68 -7.38 18.69 -8.76
N ALA A 69 -6.30 19.18 -8.13
CA ALA A 69 -5.13 18.42 -7.74
C ALA A 69 -5.46 17.31 -6.74
N GLY A 70 -6.47 17.48 -5.87
CA GLY A 70 -6.97 16.46 -4.95
C GLY A 70 -8.07 15.55 -5.54
N SER A 71 -8.38 15.68 -6.83
CA SER A 71 -9.45 14.87 -7.46
C SER A 71 -9.02 13.42 -7.61
N VAL A 72 -9.94 12.49 -7.31
CA VAL A 72 -9.75 11.04 -7.53
C VAL A 72 -9.46 10.74 -9.00
N ARG A 73 -10.10 11.46 -9.94
CA ARG A 73 -9.86 11.26 -11.39
C ARG A 73 -8.42 11.58 -11.77
N VAL A 74 -7.87 12.68 -11.26
CA VAL A 74 -6.47 13.05 -11.47
C VAL A 74 -5.54 12.01 -10.85
N GLY A 75 -5.85 11.55 -9.63
CA GLY A 75 -5.09 10.50 -8.96
C GLY A 75 -5.03 9.19 -9.75
N ILE A 76 -6.15 8.73 -10.31
CA ILE A 76 -6.21 7.52 -11.14
C ILE A 76 -5.36 7.69 -12.40
N VAL A 77 -5.45 8.83 -13.09
CA VAL A 77 -4.63 9.10 -14.29
C VAL A 77 -3.15 9.10 -13.95
N LEU A 78 -2.74 9.78 -12.88
CA LEU A 78 -1.35 9.80 -12.41
C LEU A 78 -0.84 8.41 -12.04
N LEU A 79 -1.68 7.60 -11.37
CA LEU A 79 -1.35 6.22 -11.02
C LEU A 79 -1.13 5.35 -12.26
N VAL A 80 -1.99 5.48 -13.28
CA VAL A 80 -1.85 4.75 -14.55
C VAL A 80 -0.57 5.16 -15.29
N LEU A 81 -0.28 6.46 -15.38
CA LEU A 81 0.94 6.96 -16.02
C LEU A 81 2.20 6.49 -15.30
N LEU A 82 2.22 6.55 -13.96
CA LEU A 82 3.34 6.05 -13.17
C LEU A 82 3.50 4.53 -13.33
N GLY A 83 2.39 3.79 -13.34
CA GLY A 83 2.39 2.34 -13.60
C GLY A 83 2.92 1.97 -14.99
N ALA A 84 2.56 2.76 -16.02
CA ALA A 84 3.11 2.60 -17.36
C ALA A 84 4.62 2.86 -17.40
N ALA A 85 5.11 3.92 -16.74
CA ALA A 85 6.53 4.19 -16.62
C ALA A 85 7.28 3.05 -15.90
N CYS A 86 6.73 2.52 -14.80
CA CYS A 86 7.27 1.34 -14.12
C CYS A 86 7.30 0.11 -15.04
N THR A 87 6.28 -0.08 -15.87
CA THR A 87 6.22 -1.20 -16.83
C THR A 87 7.32 -1.08 -17.88
N ILE A 88 7.57 0.13 -18.40
CA ILE A 88 8.70 0.38 -19.31
C ILE A 88 10.03 0.06 -18.63
N GLY A 89 10.21 0.48 -17.37
CA GLY A 89 11.42 0.18 -16.59
C GLY A 89 11.66 -1.31 -16.32
N MET A 90 10.59 -2.12 -16.30
CA MET A 90 10.70 -3.59 -16.20
C MET A 90 11.00 -4.26 -17.54
N LEU A 91 10.55 -3.68 -18.66
CA LEU A 91 10.76 -4.24 -20.00
C LEU A 91 12.10 -3.82 -20.62
N VAL A 92 12.58 -2.62 -20.31
CA VAL A 92 13.88 -2.11 -20.75
C VAL A 92 14.90 -2.31 -19.64
N MET A 93 15.97 -3.04 -19.95
CA MET A 93 17.05 -3.30 -18.99
C MET A 93 17.65 -1.99 -18.50
N GLN A 94 17.75 -1.83 -17.18
CA GLN A 94 18.33 -0.64 -16.56
C GLN A 94 19.86 -0.73 -16.58
N GLN A 95 20.53 0.42 -16.67
CA GLN A 95 22.00 0.52 -16.79
C GLN A 95 22.79 -0.12 -15.63
N ASN A 96 22.16 -0.27 -14.46
CA ASN A 96 22.77 -0.81 -13.24
C ASN A 96 22.57 -2.33 -13.10
N VAL A 97 22.10 -3.02 -14.14
CA VAL A 97 21.88 -4.47 -14.14
C VAL A 97 22.99 -5.17 -14.91
N ASP A 98 23.53 -6.26 -14.36
CA ASP A 98 24.54 -7.08 -15.00
C ASP A 98 24.05 -7.60 -16.37
N GLY A 99 24.87 -7.45 -17.41
CA GLY A 99 24.50 -7.78 -18.81
C GLY A 99 23.98 -6.58 -19.64
N PHE A 100 23.94 -5.38 -19.06
CA PHE A 100 23.47 -4.19 -19.78
C PHE A 100 24.30 -3.85 -21.01
N SER A 101 25.63 -4.07 -20.97
CA SER A 101 26.53 -3.78 -22.08
C SER A 101 26.20 -4.62 -23.33
N GLU A 102 25.96 -5.92 -23.11
CA GLU A 102 25.56 -6.88 -24.14
C GLU A 102 24.17 -6.53 -24.69
N TYR A 103 23.20 -6.31 -23.81
CA TYR A 103 21.86 -5.86 -24.19
C TYR A 103 21.90 -4.57 -25.02
N TYR A 104 22.68 -3.57 -24.60
CA TYR A 104 22.83 -2.31 -25.32
C TYR A 104 23.47 -2.49 -26.70
N ALA A 105 24.45 -3.40 -26.81
CA ALA A 105 25.09 -3.76 -28.08
C ALA A 105 24.13 -4.45 -29.06
N GLU A 106 23.14 -5.20 -28.57
CA GLU A 106 22.11 -5.85 -29.40
C GLU A 106 21.05 -4.87 -29.92
N LEU A 107 20.88 -3.70 -29.29
CA LEU A 107 19.89 -2.70 -29.73
C LEU A 107 20.27 -2.09 -31.09
N THR A 108 19.25 -1.87 -31.92
CA THR A 108 19.40 -1.11 -33.17
C THR A 108 19.79 0.36 -32.88
N PRO A 109 20.47 1.05 -33.81
CA PRO A 109 20.82 2.46 -33.62
C PRO A 109 19.62 3.35 -33.28
N ALA A 110 18.47 3.13 -33.93
CA ALA A 110 17.25 3.89 -33.66
C ALA A 110 16.73 3.66 -32.22
N GLN A 111 16.76 2.42 -31.72
CA GLN A 111 16.36 2.12 -30.35
C GLN A 111 17.27 2.79 -29.34
N ARG A 112 18.60 2.77 -29.54
CA ARG A 112 19.55 3.44 -28.64
C ARG A 112 19.25 4.94 -28.52
N THR A 113 19.02 5.62 -29.65
CA THR A 113 18.68 7.05 -29.65
C THR A 113 17.35 7.33 -28.96
N VAL A 114 16.30 6.55 -29.23
CA VAL A 114 14.98 6.76 -28.61
C VAL A 114 15.02 6.46 -27.11
N TYR A 115 15.59 5.32 -26.71
CA TYR A 115 15.64 4.92 -25.31
C TYR A 115 16.57 5.83 -24.49
N GLY A 116 17.69 6.25 -25.08
CA GLY A 116 18.61 7.21 -24.48
C GLY A 116 17.96 8.59 -24.29
N SER A 117 17.34 9.14 -25.33
CA SER A 117 16.68 10.46 -25.27
C SER A 117 15.49 10.52 -24.30
N LEU A 118 14.72 9.43 -24.21
CA LEU A 118 13.62 9.30 -23.25
C LEU A 118 14.08 8.87 -21.86
N GLY A 119 15.36 8.53 -21.66
CA GLY A 119 15.91 8.10 -20.38
C GLY A 119 15.43 6.73 -19.90
N PHE A 120 15.05 5.82 -20.80
CA PHE A 120 14.51 4.50 -20.43
C PHE A 120 15.53 3.57 -19.77
N PHE A 121 16.82 3.75 -20.05
CA PHE A 121 17.90 3.00 -19.37
C PHE A 121 18.11 3.40 -17.91
N ASN A 122 17.54 4.54 -17.49
CA ASN A 122 17.64 5.05 -16.14
C ASN A 122 16.33 5.72 -15.69
N ILE A 123 15.20 5.04 -15.94
CA ILE A 123 13.86 5.65 -15.87
C ILE A 123 13.49 6.15 -14.48
N TYR A 124 13.95 5.45 -13.43
CA TYR A 124 13.65 5.78 -12.03
C TYR A 124 14.32 7.08 -11.57
N TYR A 125 15.31 7.56 -12.31
CA TYR A 125 16.00 8.83 -12.08
C TYR A 125 15.53 9.94 -13.04
N ALA A 126 14.73 9.59 -14.07
CA ALA A 126 14.25 10.54 -15.04
C ALA A 126 13.34 11.61 -14.39
N TRP A 127 13.48 12.85 -14.84
CA TRP A 127 12.76 13.99 -14.26
C TRP A 127 11.23 13.80 -14.31
N TYR A 128 10.70 13.20 -15.39
CA TYR A 128 9.27 12.97 -15.54
C TYR A 128 8.76 11.89 -14.59
N PHE A 129 9.57 10.86 -14.29
CA PHE A 129 9.21 9.84 -13.32
C PHE A 129 9.11 10.45 -11.92
N ASN A 130 10.11 11.25 -11.54
CA ASN A 130 10.11 11.99 -10.26
C ASN A 130 8.95 12.99 -10.19
N ALA A 131 8.64 13.69 -11.28
CA ALA A 131 7.49 14.60 -11.36
C ALA A 131 6.15 13.87 -11.19
N LEU A 132 5.99 12.71 -11.84
CA LEU A 132 4.80 11.86 -11.68
C LEU A 132 4.66 11.34 -10.24
N LEU A 133 5.77 10.87 -9.65
CA LEU A 133 5.82 10.39 -8.27
C LEU A 133 5.45 11.50 -7.28
N ALA A 134 6.00 12.70 -7.45
CA ALA A 134 5.71 13.87 -6.63
C ALA A 134 4.26 14.35 -6.79
N ALA A 135 3.77 14.45 -8.03
CA ALA A 135 2.40 14.86 -8.32
C ALA A 135 1.37 13.88 -7.75
N LEU A 136 1.61 12.57 -7.88
CA LEU A 136 0.74 11.54 -7.30
C LEU A 136 0.79 11.57 -5.77
N SER A 137 1.96 11.72 -5.18
CA SER A 137 2.11 11.87 -3.72
C SER A 137 1.33 13.08 -3.20
N LEU A 138 1.43 14.23 -3.87
CA LEU A 138 0.69 15.43 -3.52
C LEU A 138 -0.83 15.23 -3.67
N ASN A 139 -1.29 14.56 -4.74
CA ASN A 139 -2.69 14.21 -4.92
C ASN A 139 -3.23 13.36 -3.75
N ILE A 140 -2.47 12.35 -3.33
CA ILE A 140 -2.82 11.47 -2.20
C ILE A 140 -2.90 12.28 -0.90
N ILE A 141 -1.93 13.16 -0.65
CA ILE A 141 -1.91 14.02 0.55
C ILE A 141 -3.14 14.94 0.57
N ILE A 142 -3.39 15.69 -0.51
CA ILE A 142 -4.50 16.63 -0.60
C ILE A 142 -5.85 15.90 -0.45
N SER A 143 -6.03 14.78 -1.17
CA SER A 143 -7.27 13.99 -1.09
C SER A 143 -7.50 13.39 0.30
N THR A 144 -6.44 13.04 1.02
CA THR A 144 -6.54 12.58 2.42
C THR A 144 -6.97 13.71 3.33
N LEU A 145 -6.34 14.89 3.22
CA LEU A 145 -6.64 16.06 4.05
C LEU A 145 -8.07 16.58 3.85
N ASP A 146 -8.61 16.52 2.63
CA ASP A 146 -10.01 16.93 2.36
C ASP A 146 -11.02 15.91 2.91
N ARG A 147 -10.65 14.63 2.99
CA ARG A 147 -11.58 13.55 3.37
C ARG A 147 -11.56 13.22 4.87
N LEU A 148 -10.40 13.32 5.52
CA LEU A 148 -10.22 13.00 6.93
C LEU A 148 -11.18 13.76 7.89
N PRO A 149 -11.33 15.10 7.81
CA PRO A 149 -12.23 15.84 8.70
C PRO A 149 -13.70 15.46 8.53
N LYS A 150 -14.10 14.98 7.35
CA LYS A 150 -15.47 14.51 7.06
C LYS A 150 -15.76 13.15 7.71
N ILE A 151 -14.73 12.37 8.02
CA ILE A 151 -14.86 11.01 8.56
C ILE A 151 -14.73 10.98 10.09
N LEU A 152 -13.94 11.88 10.67
CA LEU A 152 -13.74 12.02 12.12
C LEU A 152 -15.05 12.05 12.94
N PRO A 153 -16.11 12.79 12.54
CA PRO A 153 -17.38 12.80 13.27
C PRO A 153 -18.04 11.44 13.41
N TYR A 154 -17.86 10.52 12.46
CA TYR A 154 -18.42 9.16 12.56
C TYR A 154 -17.78 8.34 13.69
N PHE A 155 -16.62 8.74 14.20
CA PHE A 155 -15.97 8.12 15.35
C PHE A 155 -16.34 8.85 16.65
N SER A 156 -16.27 10.19 16.64
CA SER A 156 -16.51 11.01 17.83
C SER A 156 -17.98 11.20 18.19
N ARG A 157 -18.90 11.12 17.20
CA ARG A 157 -20.35 11.35 17.37
C ARG A 157 -21.13 10.32 16.55
N PRO A 158 -21.20 9.05 17.01
CA PRO A 158 -22.00 8.03 16.32
C PRO A 158 -23.45 8.51 16.20
N ALA A 159 -24.05 8.31 15.02
CA ALA A 159 -25.45 8.64 14.79
C ALA A 159 -26.32 7.83 15.76
N SER A 160 -27.15 8.50 16.54
CA SER A 160 -28.05 7.86 17.50
C SER A 160 -29.45 7.58 16.91
N THR A 161 -29.80 8.28 15.83
CA THR A 161 -31.11 8.18 15.17
C THR A 161 -30.95 8.24 13.66
N VAL A 162 -31.87 7.57 12.96
CA VAL A 162 -31.99 7.63 11.50
C VAL A 162 -33.45 7.95 11.17
N PRO A 163 -33.74 8.82 10.18
CA PRO A 163 -35.12 9.12 9.82
C PRO A 163 -35.88 7.86 9.39
N LEU A 164 -37.11 7.65 9.91
CA LEU A 164 -37.93 6.49 9.54
C LEU A 164 -38.15 6.36 8.03
N ARG A 165 -38.30 7.51 7.34
CA ARG A 165 -38.44 7.55 5.89
C ARG A 165 -37.23 6.91 5.20
N TRP A 166 -36.02 7.32 5.59
CA TRP A 166 -34.78 6.76 5.05
C TRP A 166 -34.68 5.25 5.32
N LEU A 167 -35.10 4.80 6.52
CA LEU A 167 -35.06 3.37 6.88
C LEU A 167 -35.99 2.52 6.01
N ARG A 168 -37.21 3.02 5.71
CA ARG A 168 -38.17 2.34 4.83
C ARG A 168 -37.70 2.30 3.38
N GLU A 169 -36.99 3.32 2.93
CA GLU A 169 -36.42 3.40 1.58
C GLU A 169 -35.17 2.49 1.40
N GLN A 170 -34.62 1.91 2.48
CA GLN A 170 -33.52 0.96 2.35
C GLN A 170 -33.99 -0.35 1.73
N ARG A 171 -33.14 -0.92 0.88
CA ARG A 171 -33.39 -2.22 0.20
C ARG A 171 -33.77 -3.33 1.16
N ASN A 172 -33.21 -3.30 2.37
CA ASN A 172 -33.50 -4.25 3.43
C ASN A 172 -34.21 -3.49 4.56
N SER A 173 -35.54 -3.51 4.55
CA SER A 173 -36.37 -2.97 5.62
C SER A 173 -37.54 -3.91 5.92
N ALA A 174 -37.96 -3.96 7.18
CA ALA A 174 -39.10 -4.74 7.63
C ALA A 174 -39.81 -4.03 8.78
N SER A 175 -41.12 -4.21 8.86
CA SER A 175 -41.95 -3.77 9.98
C SER A 175 -42.54 -4.99 10.67
N VAL A 176 -42.44 -5.04 12.00
CA VAL A 176 -43.01 -6.10 12.83
C VAL A 176 -43.77 -5.46 13.97
N THR A 177 -44.96 -5.97 14.26
CA THR A 177 -45.76 -5.59 15.43
C THR A 177 -45.45 -6.55 16.56
N LEU A 178 -45.09 -6.04 17.73
CA LEU A 178 -44.79 -6.83 18.93
C LEU A 178 -45.95 -6.70 19.92
N GLY A 179 -46.52 -7.82 20.36
CA GLY A 179 -47.56 -7.87 21.39
C GLY A 179 -47.00 -7.80 22.82
N ALA A 180 -45.99 -6.96 23.06
CA ALA A 180 -45.29 -6.86 24.33
C ALA A 180 -45.37 -5.44 24.90
N ALA A 181 -45.24 -5.30 26.22
CA ALA A 181 -45.10 -4.00 26.86
C ALA A 181 -43.86 -3.27 26.30
N PRO A 182 -43.85 -1.92 26.24
CA PRO A 182 -42.76 -1.17 25.61
C PRO A 182 -41.36 -1.50 26.15
N ASP A 183 -41.24 -1.75 27.45
CA ASP A 183 -39.97 -2.09 28.09
C ASP A 183 -39.52 -3.52 27.78
N ASP A 184 -40.45 -4.48 27.70
CA ASP A 184 -40.16 -5.85 27.30
C ASP A 184 -39.77 -5.94 25.82
N ALA A 185 -40.45 -5.16 24.97
CA ALA A 185 -40.11 -5.02 23.56
C ALA A 185 -38.71 -4.42 23.37
N ALA A 186 -38.36 -3.40 24.16
CA ALA A 186 -37.02 -2.80 24.16
C ALA A 186 -35.94 -3.83 24.52
N ALA A 187 -36.12 -4.60 25.59
CA ALA A 187 -35.19 -5.64 26.01
C ALA A 187 -35.05 -6.76 24.95
N ALA A 188 -36.15 -7.17 24.33
CA ALA A 188 -36.14 -8.17 23.25
C ALA A 188 -35.34 -7.68 22.03
N ILE A 189 -35.50 -6.40 21.65
CA ILE A 189 -34.76 -5.79 20.54
C ILE A 189 -33.26 -5.74 20.87
N GLU A 190 -32.88 -5.27 22.06
CA GLU A 190 -31.47 -5.24 22.48
C GLU A 190 -30.81 -6.63 22.42
N ASN A 191 -31.51 -7.65 22.92
CA ASN A 191 -31.04 -9.04 22.86
C ASN A 191 -30.93 -9.57 21.43
N ALA A 192 -31.84 -9.18 20.53
CA ALA A 192 -31.77 -9.57 19.12
C ALA A 192 -30.52 -8.99 18.43
N PHE A 193 -30.17 -7.73 18.68
CA PHE A 193 -28.93 -7.12 18.17
C PHE A 193 -27.67 -7.84 18.67
N MET A 194 -27.65 -8.19 19.96
CA MET A 194 -26.54 -8.92 20.58
C MET A 194 -26.40 -10.33 19.99
N LYS A 195 -27.50 -11.08 19.91
CA LYS A 195 -27.53 -12.45 19.35
C LYS A 195 -27.12 -12.48 17.87
N ALA A 196 -27.47 -11.45 17.12
CA ALA A 196 -27.06 -11.29 15.73
C ALA A 196 -25.61 -10.78 15.56
N GLY A 197 -24.88 -10.50 16.65
CA GLY A 197 -23.46 -10.16 16.62
C GLY A 197 -23.16 -8.70 16.23
N TRP A 198 -24.13 -7.80 16.41
CA TRP A 198 -24.00 -6.36 16.18
C TRP A 198 -23.52 -5.58 17.41
N GLY A 199 -23.55 -6.22 18.58
CA GLY A 199 -23.21 -5.58 19.85
C GLY A 199 -24.39 -4.81 20.44
N LYS A 200 -24.14 -4.09 21.55
CA LYS A 200 -25.20 -3.38 22.27
C LYS A 200 -25.65 -2.16 21.45
N PRO A 201 -26.92 -2.07 21.05
CA PRO A 201 -27.40 -0.93 20.28
C PRO A 201 -27.43 0.33 21.16
N VAL A 202 -27.23 1.49 20.53
CA VAL A 202 -27.44 2.79 21.16
C VAL A 202 -28.95 3.03 21.19
N ARG A 203 -29.50 3.14 22.41
CA ARG A 203 -30.89 3.55 22.65
C ARG A 203 -30.95 5.08 22.67
N SER A 204 -31.88 5.65 21.91
CA SER A 204 -32.21 7.08 22.01
C SER A 204 -33.71 7.30 21.91
N GLU A 205 -34.22 8.30 22.62
CA GLU A 205 -35.64 8.62 22.63
C GLU A 205 -35.84 10.00 22.03
N ARG A 206 -36.78 10.12 21.08
CA ARG A 206 -37.09 11.40 20.44
C ARG A 206 -38.58 11.47 20.12
N LYS A 207 -39.26 12.49 20.64
CA LYS A 207 -40.71 12.72 20.45
C LYS A 207 -41.56 11.49 20.80
N GLY A 208 -41.23 10.79 21.89
CA GLY A 208 -41.93 9.57 22.35
C GLY A 208 -41.66 8.32 21.51
N ILE A 209 -40.73 8.37 20.55
CA ILE A 209 -40.30 7.21 19.76
C ILE A 209 -38.91 6.79 20.25
N THR A 210 -38.78 5.51 20.61
CA THR A 210 -37.50 4.89 20.97
C THR A 210 -36.82 4.34 19.72
N TYR A 211 -35.57 4.75 19.50
CA TYR A 211 -34.71 4.31 18.41
C TYR A 211 -33.61 3.41 18.96
N PHE A 212 -33.34 2.32 18.25
CA PHE A 212 -32.20 1.44 18.49
C PHE A 212 -31.30 1.47 17.26
N PHE A 213 -30.03 1.84 17.45
CA PHE A 213 -29.05 1.90 16.37
C PHE A 213 -27.80 1.09 16.72
N ALA A 214 -27.40 0.18 15.84
CA ALA A 214 -26.13 -0.52 15.94
C ALA A 214 -25.45 -0.52 14.57
N GLU A 215 -24.13 -0.31 14.55
CA GLU A 215 -23.30 -0.41 13.35
C GLU A 215 -22.07 -1.27 13.61
N LYS A 216 -21.65 -2.05 12.61
CA LYS A 216 -20.44 -2.87 12.66
C LYS A 216 -19.47 -2.44 11.57
N GLY A 217 -18.17 -2.50 11.86
CA GLY A 217 -17.11 -2.20 10.88
C GLY A 217 -16.79 -0.72 10.71
N ARG A 218 -16.91 0.08 11.78
CA ARG A 218 -16.57 1.53 11.78
C ARG A 218 -15.17 1.81 11.22
N TRP A 219 -14.21 0.95 11.55
CA TRP A 219 -12.82 0.98 11.05
C TRP A 219 -12.68 0.93 9.53
N ASN A 220 -13.64 0.34 8.80
CA ASN A 220 -13.59 0.29 7.34
C ASN A 220 -13.61 1.69 6.71
N ARG A 221 -14.15 2.70 7.43
CA ARG A 221 -14.12 4.10 6.99
C ARG A 221 -12.71 4.69 6.98
N LEU A 222 -11.75 4.12 7.73
CA LEU A 222 -10.35 4.54 7.78
C LEU A 222 -9.43 3.71 6.86
N ALA A 223 -9.95 2.67 6.20
CA ALA A 223 -9.15 1.81 5.34
C ALA A 223 -8.41 2.59 4.24
N PHE A 224 -9.03 3.64 3.69
CA PHE A 224 -8.37 4.50 2.70
C PHE A 224 -7.13 5.22 3.26
N CYS A 225 -7.15 5.65 4.53
CA CYS A 225 -6.00 6.28 5.17
C CYS A 225 -4.82 5.30 5.25
N ALA A 226 -5.10 4.04 5.63
CA ALA A 226 -4.06 3.01 5.70
C ALA A 226 -3.40 2.77 4.33
N VAL A 227 -4.22 2.68 3.27
CA VAL A 227 -3.72 2.52 1.89
C VAL A 227 -2.88 3.73 1.46
N HIS A 228 -3.35 4.94 1.74
CA HIS A 228 -2.64 6.17 1.38
C HIS A 228 -1.30 6.29 2.11
N VAL A 229 -1.27 5.99 3.41
CA VAL A 229 -0.02 5.97 4.20
C VAL A 229 0.95 4.93 3.64
N ALA A 230 0.49 3.70 3.38
CA ALA A 230 1.34 2.66 2.81
C ALA A 230 1.94 3.07 1.46
N LEU A 231 1.12 3.66 0.58
CA LEU A 231 1.56 4.12 -0.73
C LEU A 231 2.57 5.26 -0.64
N LEU A 232 2.31 6.27 0.22
CA LEU A 232 3.24 7.37 0.47
C LEU A 232 4.56 6.87 1.07
N THR A 233 4.54 5.88 1.97
CA THR A 233 5.75 5.27 2.52
C THR A 233 6.59 4.60 1.44
N ILE A 234 5.95 3.85 0.53
CA ILE A 234 6.66 3.20 -0.59
C ILE A 234 7.24 4.25 -1.54
N PHE A 235 6.49 5.29 -1.88
CA PHE A 235 6.97 6.37 -2.75
C PHE A 235 8.12 7.14 -2.14
N LEU A 236 8.02 7.48 -0.85
CA LEU A 236 9.08 8.15 -0.12
C LEU A 236 10.33 7.27 -0.04
N GLY A 237 10.17 5.98 0.28
CA GLY A 237 11.28 5.03 0.31
C GLY A 237 11.98 4.93 -1.06
N GLY A 238 11.23 4.74 -2.13
CA GLY A 238 11.78 4.70 -3.50
C GLY A 238 12.48 5.99 -3.90
N PHE A 239 11.89 7.14 -3.57
CA PHE A 239 12.50 8.45 -3.83
C PHE A 239 13.81 8.62 -3.05
N LEU A 240 13.82 8.32 -1.75
CA LEU A 240 15.03 8.41 -0.92
C LEU A 240 16.12 7.45 -1.41
N THR A 241 15.78 6.22 -1.79
CA THR A 241 16.73 5.27 -2.37
C THR A 241 17.30 5.79 -3.69
N ALA A 242 16.48 6.39 -4.55
CA ALA A 242 16.96 6.98 -5.79
C ALA A 242 17.89 8.19 -5.54
N GLN A 243 17.57 9.07 -4.59
CA GLN A 243 18.35 10.29 -4.37
C GLN A 243 19.61 10.09 -3.51
N LEU A 244 19.54 9.19 -2.52
CA LEU A 244 20.60 9.01 -1.53
C LEU A 244 21.37 7.69 -1.69
N GLY A 245 20.81 6.74 -2.45
CA GLY A 245 21.45 5.47 -2.70
C GLY A 245 22.63 5.62 -3.65
N SER A 246 23.77 5.06 -3.26
CA SER A 246 24.91 4.88 -4.16
C SER A 246 25.17 3.39 -4.32
N ASN A 247 25.09 2.93 -5.56
CA ASN A 247 25.41 1.56 -5.93
C ASN A 247 26.78 1.52 -6.61
N GLY A 248 27.31 0.31 -6.74
CA GLY A 248 28.54 0.03 -7.48
C GLY A 248 28.95 -1.43 -7.32
N ASN A 249 29.67 -1.93 -8.31
CA ASN A 249 30.24 -3.27 -8.35
C ASN A 249 31.67 -3.24 -7.78
N LEU A 250 31.96 -4.17 -6.88
CA LEU A 250 33.28 -4.36 -6.27
C LEU A 250 33.86 -5.68 -6.79
N PRO A 251 34.62 -5.67 -7.89
CA PRO A 251 35.25 -6.89 -8.39
C PRO A 251 36.33 -7.33 -7.39
N LEU A 252 36.23 -8.56 -6.92
CA LEU A 252 37.12 -9.15 -5.93
C LEU A 252 37.73 -10.44 -6.47
N TYR A 253 39.03 -10.60 -6.24
CA TYR A 253 39.80 -11.78 -6.61
C TYR A 253 40.55 -12.28 -5.36
N PRO A 254 40.70 -13.59 -5.13
CA PRO A 254 41.40 -14.10 -3.96
C PRO A 254 42.80 -13.50 -3.81
N GLY A 255 43.08 -12.94 -2.63
CA GLY A 255 44.33 -12.24 -2.31
C GLY A 255 44.39 -10.77 -2.75
N GLN A 256 43.39 -10.25 -3.48
CA GLN A 256 43.36 -8.85 -3.89
C GLN A 256 42.76 -7.95 -2.80
N THR A 257 43.43 -6.82 -2.57
CA THR A 257 42.91 -5.70 -1.78
C THR A 257 42.47 -4.57 -2.72
N THR A 258 41.29 -4.01 -2.48
CA THR A 258 40.80 -2.84 -3.22
C THR A 258 39.88 -2.01 -2.32
N ASN A 259 39.84 -0.72 -2.58
CA ASN A 259 38.85 0.22 -2.03
C ASN A 259 38.03 0.88 -3.14
N LEU A 260 38.10 0.38 -4.38
CA LEU A 260 37.46 0.97 -5.55
C LEU A 260 36.21 0.19 -5.94
N ILE A 261 35.07 0.89 -6.00
CA ILE A 261 33.85 0.38 -6.62
C ILE A 261 33.64 1.04 -7.98
N PHE A 262 33.01 0.30 -8.88
CA PHE A 262 32.71 0.74 -10.24
C PHE A 262 31.21 0.81 -10.46
N ASP A 263 30.74 1.93 -10.95
CA ASP A 263 29.34 2.16 -11.29
C ASP A 263 29.25 2.47 -12.79
N THR A 264 28.14 2.13 -13.42
CA THR A 264 27.93 2.37 -14.86
C THR A 264 26.96 3.53 -15.02
N ALA A 265 27.44 4.64 -15.58
CA ALA A 265 26.59 5.78 -15.91
C ALA A 265 26.41 5.90 -17.42
N PHE A 266 25.16 6.03 -17.85
CA PHE A 266 24.81 6.36 -19.23
C PHE A 266 24.74 7.88 -19.41
N ASP A 267 25.50 8.42 -20.36
CA ASP A 267 25.41 9.82 -20.79
C ASP A 267 25.14 9.85 -22.29
N LEU A 268 23.85 9.95 -22.67
CA LEU A 268 23.19 10.08 -23.99
C LEU A 268 23.82 9.35 -25.20
N ASP A 269 25.12 9.49 -25.43
CA ASP A 269 25.90 8.90 -26.51
C ASP A 269 26.99 7.90 -26.03
N ARG A 270 27.32 7.82 -24.73
CA ARG A 270 28.41 6.96 -24.21
C ARG A 270 28.11 6.38 -22.84
N MET A 271 28.50 5.11 -22.69
CA MET A 271 28.64 4.46 -21.39
C MET A 271 29.94 4.92 -20.73
N ARG A 272 29.84 5.50 -19.53
CA ARG A 272 31.00 5.89 -18.72
C ARG A 272 31.01 5.10 -17.43
N GLN A 273 32.13 4.43 -17.16
CA GLN A 273 32.37 3.80 -15.87
C GLN A 273 32.80 4.88 -14.87
N ILE A 274 32.06 5.03 -13.78
CA ILE A 274 32.38 5.93 -12.68
C ILE A 274 33.07 5.09 -11.59
N THR A 275 34.29 5.46 -11.25
CA THR A 275 35.00 4.88 -10.11
C THR A 275 34.72 5.70 -8.86
N LYS A 276 34.26 5.06 -7.79
CA LYS A 276 34.10 5.66 -6.46
C LYS A 276 35.02 4.95 -5.47
N GLN A 277 35.56 5.68 -4.50
CA GLN A 277 36.41 5.10 -3.45
C GLN A 277 35.59 4.86 -2.18
N LEU A 278 35.78 3.69 -1.58
CA LEU A 278 35.26 3.33 -0.28
C LEU A 278 36.15 3.93 0.82
N PRO A 279 35.57 4.26 2.00
CA PRO A 279 36.32 4.80 3.13
C PRO A 279 37.09 3.72 3.92
N PHE A 280 37.21 2.52 3.38
CA PHE A 280 37.89 1.36 3.98
C PHE A 280 38.39 0.44 2.86
N GLU A 281 39.35 -0.43 3.20
CA GLU A 281 39.91 -1.40 2.26
C GLU A 281 39.21 -2.75 2.41
N VAL A 282 38.92 -3.41 1.29
CA VAL A 282 38.34 -4.74 1.24
C VAL A 282 39.36 -5.68 0.62
N THR A 283 39.74 -6.73 1.37
CA THR A 283 40.64 -7.79 0.90
C THR A 283 39.88 -9.09 0.78
N CYS A 284 39.77 -9.64 -0.44
CA CYS A 284 39.17 -10.95 -0.64
C CYS A 284 40.13 -12.03 -0.16
N THR A 285 39.69 -12.85 0.78
CA THR A 285 40.51 -13.94 1.33
C THR A 285 40.29 -15.22 0.58
N ASP A 286 39.03 -15.55 0.27
CA ASP A 286 38.67 -16.82 -0.37
C ASP A 286 37.30 -16.73 -1.06
N ILE A 287 37.09 -17.55 -2.08
CA ILE A 287 35.81 -17.70 -2.78
C ILE A 287 35.53 -19.20 -2.89
N GLU A 288 34.49 -19.65 -2.18
CA GLU A 288 34.10 -21.05 -2.08
C GLU A 288 32.83 -21.31 -2.90
N GLN A 289 32.84 -22.36 -3.72
CA GLN A 289 31.65 -22.86 -4.42
C GLN A 289 31.10 -24.08 -3.67
N ARG A 290 29.88 -23.98 -3.16
CA ARG A 290 29.19 -25.10 -2.53
C ARG A 290 28.33 -25.84 -3.55
N LEU A 291 28.63 -27.11 -3.80
CA LEU A 291 27.95 -27.92 -4.81
C LEU A 291 26.75 -28.70 -4.26
N ILE A 292 25.78 -28.99 -5.13
CA ILE A 292 24.62 -29.86 -4.85
C ILE A 292 25.10 -31.31 -4.74
N ARG A 293 25.87 -31.74 -5.75
CA ARG A 293 26.60 -33.01 -5.76
C ARG A 293 28.07 -32.71 -5.62
N HIS A 294 28.67 -33.14 -4.50
CA HIS A 294 30.08 -32.92 -4.18
C HIS A 294 31.04 -33.52 -5.22
N ASP A 295 30.62 -34.58 -5.91
CA ASP A 295 31.35 -35.29 -6.96
C ASP A 295 30.97 -34.83 -8.38
N GLY A 296 30.01 -33.91 -8.51
CA GLY A 296 29.54 -33.40 -9.79
C GLY A 296 30.41 -32.30 -10.38
N PRO A 297 30.20 -31.95 -11.67
CA PRO A 297 30.98 -30.91 -12.32
C PRO A 297 30.70 -29.52 -11.71
N LEU A 298 31.71 -28.64 -11.72
CA LEU A 298 31.63 -27.23 -11.31
C LEU A 298 30.77 -26.45 -12.32
N THR A 299 29.47 -26.57 -12.19
CA THR A 299 28.49 -25.96 -13.10
C THR A 299 27.44 -25.20 -12.30
N ALA A 300 26.85 -24.17 -12.90
CA ALA A 300 25.77 -23.40 -12.27
C ALA A 300 24.62 -24.32 -11.80
N ASN A 301 24.27 -25.34 -12.60
CA ASN A 301 23.21 -26.31 -12.29
C ASN A 301 23.56 -27.26 -11.14
N ASN A 302 24.85 -27.36 -10.76
CA ASN A 302 25.32 -28.15 -9.64
C ASN A 302 25.76 -27.27 -8.46
N THR A 303 25.40 -25.99 -8.43
CA THR A 303 25.82 -25.06 -7.37
C THR A 303 24.66 -24.76 -6.41
N ILE A 304 24.86 -25.00 -5.12
CA ILE A 304 23.96 -24.57 -4.05
C ILE A 304 24.19 -23.09 -3.75
N ASP A 305 25.44 -22.69 -3.59
CA ASP A 305 25.81 -21.39 -3.06
C ASP A 305 27.23 -21.02 -3.47
N TRP A 306 27.48 -19.73 -3.50
CA TRP A 306 28.81 -19.16 -3.63
C TRP A 306 29.05 -18.34 -2.36
N ILE A 307 30.19 -18.55 -1.74
CA ILE A 307 30.53 -17.90 -0.47
C ILE A 307 31.80 -17.12 -0.71
N THR A 308 31.70 -15.79 -0.63
CA THR A 308 32.84 -14.89 -0.71
C THR A 308 33.25 -14.49 0.70
N ARG A 309 34.46 -14.85 1.10
CA ARG A 309 35.07 -14.45 2.37
C ARG A 309 36.02 -13.29 2.11
N PHE A 310 35.90 -12.26 2.92
CA PHE A 310 36.74 -11.07 2.81
C PHE A 310 37.01 -10.45 4.17
N THR A 311 38.06 -9.65 4.24
CA THR A 311 38.37 -8.83 5.40
C THR A 311 38.23 -7.36 5.04
N ILE A 312 37.58 -6.60 5.92
CA ILE A 312 37.48 -5.14 5.82
C ILE A 312 38.47 -4.55 6.81
N ARG A 313 39.34 -3.67 6.32
CA ARG A 313 40.25 -2.88 7.16
C ARG A 313 39.76 -1.44 7.19
N ASP A 314 39.40 -0.98 8.38
CA ASP A 314 39.00 0.40 8.63
C ASP A 314 39.74 0.97 9.86
N GLU A 315 39.36 2.17 10.28
CA GLU A 315 39.94 2.85 11.46
C GLU A 315 39.71 2.10 12.78
N THR A 316 38.69 1.23 12.84
CA THR A 316 38.31 0.49 14.05
C THR A 316 38.99 -0.88 14.14
N GLY A 317 39.59 -1.36 13.04
CA GLY A 317 40.38 -2.58 13.01
C GLY A 317 40.16 -3.41 11.75
N VAL A 318 40.43 -4.72 11.87
CA VAL A 318 40.20 -5.70 10.80
C VAL A 318 38.97 -6.53 11.15
N HIS A 319 37.99 -6.51 10.25
CA HIS A 319 36.72 -7.22 10.40
C HIS A 319 36.67 -8.35 9.38
N THR A 320 36.37 -9.57 9.83
CA THR A 320 36.14 -10.69 8.90
C THR A 320 34.66 -10.73 8.52
N ALA A 321 34.40 -10.90 7.24
CA ALA A 321 33.08 -10.86 6.65
C ALA A 321 32.89 -12.00 5.65
N GLU A 322 31.64 -12.43 5.51
CA GLU A 322 31.23 -13.45 4.56
C GLU A 322 29.92 -13.01 3.91
N VAL A 323 29.85 -13.15 2.59
CA VAL A 323 28.65 -12.91 1.80
C VAL A 323 28.34 -14.15 0.97
N GLY A 324 27.07 -14.51 0.89
CA GLY A 324 26.57 -15.58 0.02
C GLY A 324 25.11 -15.38 -0.36
N MET A 325 24.50 -16.38 -1.00
CA MET A 325 23.11 -16.31 -1.45
C MET A 325 22.16 -16.05 -0.27
N ASN A 326 21.35 -14.98 -0.36
CA ASN A 326 20.46 -14.53 0.72
C ASN A 326 21.16 -14.23 2.07
N ARG A 327 22.49 -14.03 2.07
CA ARG A 327 23.29 -13.64 3.24
C ARG A 327 24.07 -12.36 2.93
N PRO A 328 23.40 -11.20 2.92
CA PRO A 328 24.11 -9.93 2.80
C PRO A 328 24.91 -9.62 4.07
N TYR A 329 25.98 -8.85 3.92
CA TYR A 329 26.80 -8.36 5.03
C TYR A 329 26.74 -6.82 5.08
N ASP A 330 26.47 -6.27 6.26
CA ASP A 330 26.35 -4.83 6.47
C ASP A 330 27.55 -4.29 7.24
N HIS A 331 28.18 -3.22 6.73
CA HIS A 331 29.31 -2.56 7.40
C HIS A 331 29.32 -1.05 7.12
N ARG A 332 29.31 -0.23 8.18
CA ARG A 332 29.34 1.24 8.12
C ARG A 332 28.32 1.86 7.13
N GLY A 333 27.13 1.28 7.03
CA GLY A 333 26.06 1.73 6.12
C GLY A 333 26.18 1.22 4.68
N TYR A 334 27.22 0.45 4.35
CA TYR A 334 27.35 -0.28 3.10
C TYR A 334 26.80 -1.69 3.27
N ARG A 335 26.02 -2.14 2.29
CA ARG A 335 25.50 -3.50 2.22
C ARG A 335 26.19 -4.24 1.08
N PHE A 336 26.90 -5.31 1.41
CA PHE A 336 27.53 -6.21 0.47
C PHE A 336 26.59 -7.36 0.16
N PHE A 337 26.41 -7.64 -1.13
CA PHE A 337 25.68 -8.78 -1.64
C PHE A 337 26.44 -9.35 -2.81
N GLN A 338 26.31 -10.64 -3.03
CA GLN A 338 26.89 -11.27 -4.21
C GLN A 338 26.00 -10.99 -5.42
N ALA A 339 26.54 -10.28 -6.41
CA ALA A 339 25.81 -9.94 -7.64
C ALA A 339 26.04 -10.98 -8.74
N SER A 340 27.30 -11.30 -9.03
CA SER A 340 27.68 -12.23 -10.09
C SER A 340 29.00 -12.94 -9.76
N PHE A 341 29.32 -13.97 -10.55
CA PHE A 341 30.55 -14.72 -10.45
C PHE A 341 31.08 -15.00 -11.86
N VAL A 342 32.38 -14.85 -12.04
CA VAL A 342 33.08 -15.21 -13.27
C VAL A 342 34.08 -16.30 -12.92
N PRO A 343 33.89 -17.55 -13.40
CA PRO A 343 34.89 -18.59 -13.21
C PRO A 343 36.17 -18.17 -13.93
N ILE A 344 37.25 -18.09 -13.17
CA ILE A 344 38.60 -17.94 -13.72
C ILE A 344 39.12 -19.36 -13.87
N GLY A 345 39.09 -19.86 -15.10
CA GLY A 345 39.58 -21.18 -15.50
C GLY A 345 40.66 -21.03 -16.54
#